data_AF-A0A1E3VZ55-F1
#
_entry.id   AF-A0A1E3VZ55-F1
#
_cell.length_a   1.000
_cell.length_b   1.000
_cell.length_c   1.000
_cell.angle_alpha   90.00
_cell.angle_beta   90.00
_cell.angle_gamma   90.00
#
_symmetry.space_group_name_H-M   'P 1'
#
loop_
_entity.id
_entity.type
_entity.pdbx_description
1 polymer ?
#
loop_
_entity_poly.entity_id
_entity_poly.type
_entity_poly.pdbx_seq_one_letter_code
_entity_poly.pdbx_strand_id
1 'polypeptide(L)'
;MVWDFLKDDAEPRLPDRVRIVLAMAAVGVLTGLISSLPTPLPSIRLEDDGLIINAASSPLHAGLAFAAGIALCMWVWVTREVGKCLLTLVLVFLGWLAAVNTANDLYQALVGSTVFGTETGAKEGREAMALILGGVLAGAVGAGLAAFGAGIPARAIRRPENWTLVVLAGVVAGIMLYPAAQLRLPFVIFVPWQALVAAAIGFGLTRRP
;
A
#
# COMPACT_ATOMS: atom_id res chain seq x y z
N MET A 1 7.89 32.79 -42.27
CA MET A 1 8.25 31.40 -41.88
C MET A 1 9.53 31.49 -41.05
N VAL A 2 9.76 30.58 -40.09
CA VAL A 2 10.97 30.50 -39.22
C VAL A 2 10.84 31.18 -37.83
N TRP A 3 9.80 30.89 -37.01
CA TRP A 3 9.86 31.04 -35.52
C TRP A 3 8.87 30.14 -34.74
N ASP A 4 8.19 29.16 -35.38
CA ASP A 4 7.18 28.32 -34.69
C ASP A 4 7.76 27.23 -33.76
N PHE A 5 9.08 27.03 -33.76
CA PHE A 5 9.79 26.02 -32.96
C PHE A 5 10.19 26.48 -31.55
N LEU A 6 9.99 27.77 -31.21
CA LEU A 6 10.22 28.33 -29.87
C LEU A 6 8.93 28.42 -29.03
N LYS A 7 7.82 27.84 -29.49
CA LYS A 7 6.62 27.70 -28.66
C LYS A 7 6.91 26.65 -27.59
N ASP A 8 6.74 27.02 -26.31
CA ASP A 8 6.77 26.16 -25.11
C ASP A 8 5.86 24.90 -25.20
N ASP A 9 5.00 24.86 -26.22
CA ASP A 9 4.09 23.77 -26.55
C ASP A 9 4.72 22.69 -27.46
N ALA A 10 5.95 22.89 -27.94
CA ALA A 10 6.66 21.96 -28.84
C ALA A 10 7.44 20.86 -28.09
N GLU A 11 7.59 20.96 -26.77
CA GLU A 11 8.17 19.88 -25.99
C GLU A 11 7.21 18.70 -25.92
N PRO A 12 7.65 17.46 -26.18
CA PRO A 12 6.81 16.28 -26.02
C PRO A 12 6.44 16.10 -24.55
N ARG A 13 5.28 16.64 -24.15
CA ARG A 13 4.72 16.45 -22.82
C ARG A 13 4.03 15.10 -22.75
N LEU A 14 4.31 14.35 -21.69
CA LEU A 14 3.58 13.11 -21.40
C LEU A 14 2.08 13.41 -21.26
N PRO A 15 1.19 12.50 -21.73
CA PRO A 15 -0.24 12.66 -21.53
C PRO A 15 -0.57 12.84 -20.03
N ASP A 16 -1.53 13.71 -19.71
CA ASP A 16 -1.86 14.05 -18.30
C ASP A 16 -2.17 12.82 -17.43
N ARG A 17 -2.76 11.78 -18.04
CA ARG A 17 -2.99 10.51 -17.36
C ARG A 17 -1.70 9.86 -16.87
N VAL A 18 -0.70 9.80 -17.75
CA VAL A 18 0.62 9.22 -17.45
C VAL A 18 1.30 10.04 -16.36
N ARG A 19 1.20 11.37 -16.42
CA ARG A 19 1.77 12.27 -15.41
C ARG A 19 1.18 12.02 -14.02
N ILE A 20 -0.15 11.91 -13.91
CA ILE A 20 -0.83 11.64 -12.63
C ILE A 20 -0.43 10.26 -12.08
N VAL A 21 -0.43 9.24 -12.92
CA VAL A 21 -0.03 7.87 -12.50
C VAL A 21 1.42 7.85 -12.03
N LEU A 22 2.33 8.46 -12.78
CA LEU A 22 3.75 8.54 -12.41
C LEU A 22 3.96 9.34 -11.13
N ALA A 23 3.26 10.46 -10.96
CA ALA A 23 3.37 11.26 -9.74
C ALA A 23 2.86 10.51 -8.51
N MET A 24 1.74 9.80 -8.63
CA MET A 24 1.22 8.93 -7.58
C MET A 24 2.18 7.77 -7.28
N ALA A 25 2.73 7.12 -8.31
CA ALA A 25 3.72 6.07 -8.16
C ALA A 25 4.98 6.58 -7.44
N ALA A 26 5.48 7.76 -7.81
CA ALA A 26 6.62 8.40 -7.18
C ALA A 26 6.36 8.74 -5.70
N VAL A 27 5.15 9.22 -5.39
CA VAL A 27 4.72 9.39 -3.99
C VAL A 27 4.73 8.06 -3.25
N GLY A 28 4.19 6.98 -3.85
CA GLY A 28 4.22 5.64 -3.25
C GLY A 28 5.64 5.09 -3.06
N VAL A 29 6.56 5.34 -3.99
CA VAL A 29 7.98 5.01 -3.82
C VAL A 29 8.58 5.78 -2.65
N LEU A 30 8.37 7.10 -2.60
CA LEU A 30 8.90 7.96 -1.55
C LEU A 30 8.38 7.55 -0.17
N THR A 31 7.06 7.36 -0.04
CA THR A 31 6.47 6.91 1.21
C THR A 31 6.92 5.49 1.57
N GLY A 32 7.15 4.62 0.58
CA GLY A 32 7.65 3.27 0.80
C GLY A 32 9.10 3.26 1.30
N LEU A 33 9.93 4.18 0.81
CA LEU A 33 11.29 4.40 1.32
C LEU A 33 11.25 4.96 2.75
N ILE A 34 10.40 5.95 3.03
CA ILE A 34 10.20 6.48 4.38
C ILE A 34 9.75 5.35 5.33
N SER A 35 8.82 4.52 4.88
CA SER A 35 8.30 3.35 5.61
C SER A 35 9.33 2.28 5.90
N SER A 36 10.45 2.28 5.15
CA SER A 36 11.53 1.32 5.28
C SER A 36 12.62 1.81 6.24
N LEU A 37 12.54 3.06 6.72
CA LEU A 37 13.50 3.58 7.67
C LEU A 37 13.28 2.97 9.06
N PRO A 38 14.35 2.63 9.80
CA PRO A 38 14.21 2.20 11.18
C PRO A 38 13.59 3.33 12.01
N THR A 39 12.57 2.98 12.79
CA THR A 39 11.80 3.93 13.58
C THR A 39 12.39 4.12 14.97
N PRO A 40 12.51 5.37 15.47
CA PRO A 40 12.84 5.64 16.87
C PRO A 40 11.63 5.45 17.81
N LEU A 41 10.42 5.22 17.28
CA LEU A 41 9.25 4.94 18.11
C LEU A 41 9.39 3.58 18.81
N PRO A 42 9.05 3.49 20.11
CA PRO A 42 9.17 2.26 20.88
C PRO A 42 8.31 1.16 20.25
N SER A 43 8.93 0.02 19.93
CA SER A 43 8.23 -1.18 19.51
C SER A 43 7.37 -1.68 20.68
N ILE A 44 6.04 -1.72 20.52
CA ILE A 44 5.12 -2.31 21.52
C ILE A 44 5.26 -3.83 21.46
N ARG A 45 6.21 -4.41 22.21
CA ARG A 45 6.44 -5.87 22.20
C ARG A 45 5.24 -6.59 22.83
N LEU A 46 4.46 -7.28 22.01
CA LEU A 46 3.55 -8.33 22.43
C LEU A 46 4.27 -9.67 22.17
N GLU A 47 4.94 -10.15 23.22
CA GLU A 47 5.42 -11.53 23.49
C GLU A 47 6.47 -12.19 22.55
N ASP A 48 7.19 -13.16 23.14
CA ASP A 48 8.59 -13.56 22.87
C ASP A 48 8.84 -14.58 21.74
N ASP A 49 7.82 -15.02 20.97
CA ASP A 49 8.01 -16.07 19.96
C ASP A 49 7.85 -15.58 18.51
N GLY A 50 8.95 -15.03 17.98
CA GLY A 50 9.58 -15.67 16.83
C GLY A 50 8.86 -15.72 15.47
N LEU A 51 8.00 -14.77 15.10
CA LEU A 51 8.01 -14.18 13.75
C LEU A 51 7.28 -12.85 13.75
N ILE A 52 8.04 -11.78 13.56
CA ILE A 52 7.59 -10.42 13.82
C ILE A 52 7.07 -9.79 12.52
N ILE A 53 5.92 -10.26 12.00
CA ILE A 53 4.97 -9.30 11.43
C ILE A 53 4.18 -8.86 12.66
N ASN A 54 4.62 -7.79 13.29
CA ASN A 54 4.01 -7.30 14.50
C ASN A 54 3.53 -5.90 14.13
N ALA A 55 2.33 -5.52 14.53
CA ALA A 55 1.91 -4.10 14.46
C ALA A 55 2.88 -3.18 15.23
N ALA A 56 3.77 -3.78 16.01
CA ALA A 56 4.89 -3.19 16.73
C ALA A 56 6.23 -3.10 15.97
N SER A 57 6.43 -3.83 14.87
CA SER A 57 7.64 -3.78 14.03
C SER A 57 7.39 -3.20 12.64
N SER A 58 6.14 -3.29 12.14
CA SER A 58 5.73 -2.53 10.98
C SER A 58 5.43 -1.11 11.44
N PRO A 59 6.23 -0.11 11.03
CA PRO A 59 6.21 1.15 11.74
C PRO A 59 4.85 1.84 11.61
N LEU A 60 4.29 2.36 12.71
CA LEU A 60 3.13 3.27 12.63
C LEU A 60 3.38 4.42 11.63
N HIS A 61 4.65 4.83 11.48
CA HIS A 61 5.03 5.82 10.50
C HIS A 61 4.85 5.35 9.05
N ALA A 62 4.89 4.05 8.75
CA ALA A 62 4.75 3.53 7.39
C ALA A 62 3.32 3.76 6.87
N GLY A 63 2.33 3.33 7.66
CA GLY A 63 0.93 3.63 7.38
C GLY A 63 0.65 5.13 7.32
N LEU A 64 1.24 5.90 8.25
CA LEU A 64 1.04 7.34 8.32
C LEU A 64 1.66 8.07 7.12
N ALA A 65 2.88 7.71 6.71
CA ALA A 65 3.57 8.30 5.57
C ALA A 65 2.77 8.07 4.29
N PHE A 66 2.32 6.83 4.06
CA PHE A 66 1.50 6.50 2.90
C PHE A 66 0.15 7.25 2.92
N ALA A 67 -0.54 7.23 4.06
CA ALA A 67 -1.82 7.93 4.24
C ALA A 67 -1.70 9.44 4.00
N ALA A 68 -0.64 10.07 4.53
CA ALA A 68 -0.35 11.48 4.31
C ALA A 68 -0.03 11.77 2.83
N GLY A 69 0.74 10.89 2.17
CA GLY A 69 1.04 10.98 0.75
C GLY A 69 -0.23 10.95 -0.11
N ILE A 70 -1.11 9.97 0.11
CA ILE A 70 -2.38 9.87 -0.61
C ILE A 70 -3.28 11.09 -0.34
N ALA A 71 -3.43 11.49 0.92
CA ALA A 71 -4.24 12.65 1.29
C ALA A 71 -3.73 13.95 0.66
N LEU A 72 -2.41 14.15 0.61
CA LEU A 72 -1.80 15.29 -0.07
C LEU A 72 -2.07 15.26 -1.58
N CYS A 73 -1.99 14.09 -2.20
CA CYS A 73 -2.33 13.93 -3.62
C CYS A 73 -3.80 14.29 -3.89
N MET A 74 -4.73 13.86 -3.01
CA MET A 74 -6.13 14.25 -3.10
C MET A 74 -6.31 15.76 -2.93
N TRP A 75 -5.58 16.37 -1.99
CA TRP A 75 -5.60 17.82 -1.76
C TRP A 75 -5.12 18.62 -2.97
N VAL A 76 -4.06 18.14 -3.63
CA VAL A 76 -3.43 18.84 -4.74
C VAL A 76 -4.23 18.69 -6.03
N TRP A 77 -4.76 17.49 -6.31
CA TRP A 77 -5.35 17.17 -7.63
C TRP A 77 -6.86 16.96 -7.64
N VAL A 78 -7.52 16.73 -6.51
CA VAL A 78 -8.95 16.32 -6.48
C VAL A 78 -9.85 17.33 -5.78
N THR A 79 -9.51 17.74 -4.55
CA THR A 79 -10.36 18.65 -3.76
C THR A 79 -9.52 19.53 -2.83
N ARG A 80 -9.99 20.75 -2.54
CA ARG A 80 -9.42 21.62 -1.50
C ARG A 80 -10.16 21.56 -0.16
N GLU A 81 -11.08 20.62 -0.01
CA GLU A 81 -11.82 20.43 1.23
C GLU A 81 -11.00 19.64 2.26
N VAL A 82 -10.57 20.33 3.34
CA VAL A 82 -9.67 19.77 4.35
C VAL A 82 -10.27 18.52 4.99
N GLY A 83 -11.56 18.57 5.33
CA GLY A 83 -12.25 17.45 5.96
C GLY A 83 -12.21 16.16 5.14
N LYS A 84 -12.37 16.25 3.81
CA LYS A 84 -12.30 15.08 2.91
C LYS A 84 -10.89 14.50 2.82
N CYS A 85 -9.86 15.36 2.81
CA CYS A 85 -8.47 14.93 2.77
C CYS A 85 -8.03 14.32 4.11
N LEU A 86 -8.44 14.90 5.24
CA LEU A 86 -8.22 14.32 6.57
C LEU A 86 -8.92 12.97 6.72
N LEU A 87 -10.17 12.84 6.23
CA LEU A 87 -10.88 11.57 6.27
C LEU A 87 -10.21 10.53 5.37
N THR A 88 -9.67 10.93 4.21
CA THR A 88 -8.85 10.07 3.36
C THR A 88 -7.62 9.56 4.13
N LEU A 89 -6.89 10.45 4.80
CA LEU A 89 -5.73 10.09 5.62
C LEU A 89 -6.11 9.07 6.68
N VAL A 90 -7.16 9.34 7.46
CA VAL A 90 -7.62 8.43 8.53
C VAL A 90 -7.97 7.06 7.96
N LEU A 91 -8.71 6.98 6.87
CA LEU A 91 -9.15 5.70 6.31
C LEU A 91 -8.02 4.91 5.65
N VAL A 92 -7.09 5.57 4.97
CA VAL A 92 -5.89 4.90 4.43
C VAL A 92 -5.03 4.38 5.59
N PHE A 93 -4.89 5.14 6.68
CA PHE A 93 -4.17 4.71 7.86
C PHE A 93 -4.86 3.55 8.59
N LEU A 94 -6.18 3.58 8.73
CA LEU A 94 -6.95 2.44 9.26
C LEU A 94 -6.85 1.22 8.35
N GLY A 95 -6.80 1.42 7.03
CA GLY A 95 -6.54 0.36 6.06
C GLY A 95 -5.20 -0.33 6.27
N TRP A 96 -4.16 0.45 6.57
CA TRP A 96 -2.87 -0.09 6.95
C TRP A 96 -2.93 -0.94 8.23
N LEU A 97 -3.56 -0.42 9.30
CA LEU A 97 -3.69 -1.16 10.55
C LEU A 97 -4.48 -2.46 10.36
N ALA A 98 -5.56 -2.41 9.59
CA ALA A 98 -6.36 -3.59 9.24
C ALA A 98 -5.55 -4.60 8.43
N ALA A 99 -4.74 -4.16 7.48
CA ALA A 99 -3.85 -5.04 6.71
C ALA A 99 -2.83 -5.74 7.62
N VAL A 100 -2.15 -5.00 8.49
CA VAL A 100 -1.17 -5.58 9.42
C VAL A 100 -1.83 -6.60 10.36
N ASN A 101 -2.98 -6.26 10.94
CA ASN A 101 -3.71 -7.20 11.80
C ASN A 101 -4.17 -8.43 11.01
N THR A 102 -4.66 -8.27 9.78
CA THR A 102 -5.05 -9.40 8.92
C THR A 102 -3.88 -10.34 8.65
N ALA A 103 -2.69 -9.81 8.35
CA ALA A 103 -1.50 -10.62 8.14
C ALA A 103 -1.10 -11.36 9.42
N ASN A 104 -1.15 -10.68 10.58
CA ASN A 104 -0.76 -11.25 11.87
C ASN A 104 -1.73 -12.36 12.31
N ASP A 105 -3.03 -12.10 12.24
CA ASP A 105 -4.06 -13.05 12.63
C ASP A 105 -3.98 -14.32 11.79
N LEU A 106 -3.77 -14.17 10.48
CA LEU A 106 -3.61 -15.32 9.59
C LEU A 106 -2.30 -16.06 9.84
N TYR A 107 -1.23 -15.32 10.14
CA TYR A 107 0.05 -15.92 10.48
C TYR A 107 -0.04 -16.80 11.73
N GLN A 108 -0.61 -16.24 12.81
CA GLN A 108 -0.82 -16.96 14.06
C GLN A 108 -1.77 -18.15 13.89
N ALA A 109 -2.86 -17.97 13.14
CA ALA A 109 -3.80 -19.05 12.87
C ALA A 109 -3.17 -20.23 12.12
N LEU A 110 -2.33 -19.97 11.10
CA LEU A 110 -1.73 -21.02 10.28
C LEU A 110 -0.53 -21.69 10.96
N VAL A 111 0.35 -20.92 11.60
CA VAL A 111 1.51 -21.47 12.33
C VAL A 111 1.06 -22.22 13.59
N GLY A 112 0.05 -21.71 14.29
CA GLY A 112 -0.58 -22.39 15.42
C GLY A 112 -1.43 -23.60 15.03
N SER A 113 -1.77 -23.77 13.74
CA SER A 113 -2.58 -24.89 13.28
C SER A 113 -1.81 -26.22 13.27
N THR A 114 -2.47 -27.30 13.67
CA THR A 114 -2.00 -28.69 13.51
C THR A 114 -2.37 -29.29 12.14
N VAL A 115 -3.12 -28.54 11.32
CA VAL A 115 -3.75 -28.98 10.07
C VAL A 115 -2.72 -29.46 9.03
N PHE A 116 -1.50 -28.92 9.06
CA PHE A 116 -0.43 -29.26 8.10
C PHE A 116 0.59 -30.27 8.63
N GLY A 117 0.31 -30.92 9.78
CA GLY A 117 1.22 -31.85 10.43
C GLY A 117 2.15 -31.16 11.45
N THR A 118 2.69 -31.96 12.37
CA THR A 118 3.54 -31.49 13.48
C THR A 118 5.04 -31.73 13.26
N GLU A 119 5.42 -32.28 12.10
CA GLU A 119 6.81 -32.55 11.77
C GLU A 119 7.60 -31.25 11.49
N THR A 120 8.93 -31.30 11.66
CA THR A 120 9.81 -30.13 11.53
C THR A 120 9.70 -29.45 10.17
N GLY A 121 9.57 -30.23 9.07
CA GLY A 121 9.36 -29.69 7.72
C GLY A 121 7.97 -29.07 7.49
N ALA A 122 6.97 -29.48 8.28
CA ALA A 122 5.63 -28.89 8.22
C ALA A 122 5.58 -27.48 8.84
N LYS A 123 6.54 -27.12 9.70
CA LYS A 123 6.63 -25.76 10.26
C LYS A 123 7.02 -24.74 9.20
N GLU A 124 8.09 -24.99 8.46
CA GLU A 124 8.56 -24.08 7.39
C GLU A 124 7.50 -23.88 6.30
N GLY A 125 6.80 -24.96 5.91
CA GLY A 125 5.69 -24.89 4.97
C GLY A 125 4.51 -24.04 5.49
N ARG A 126 4.18 -24.14 6.78
CA ARG A 126 3.13 -23.33 7.43
C ARG A 126 3.52 -21.85 7.46
N GLU A 127 4.76 -21.53 7.80
CA GLU A 127 5.25 -20.14 7.83
C GLU A 127 5.27 -19.52 6.43
N ALA A 128 5.70 -20.26 5.41
CA ALA A 128 5.67 -19.80 4.03
C ALA A 128 4.24 -19.53 3.54
N MET A 129 3.32 -20.48 3.78
CA MET A 129 1.92 -20.32 3.44
C MET A 129 1.27 -19.15 4.19
N ALA A 130 1.58 -19.02 5.47
CA ALA A 130 1.12 -17.93 6.33
C ALA A 130 1.54 -16.56 5.80
N LEU A 131 2.79 -16.41 5.38
CA LEU A 131 3.31 -15.17 4.82
C LEU A 131 2.69 -14.85 3.46
N ILE A 132 2.49 -15.85 2.60
CA ILE A 132 1.89 -15.66 1.26
C ILE A 132 0.41 -15.29 1.38
N LEU A 133 -0.38 -16.12 2.07
CA LEU A 133 -1.81 -15.86 2.24
C LEU A 133 -2.06 -14.62 3.09
N GLY A 134 -1.24 -14.41 4.12
CA GLY A 134 -1.32 -13.25 4.99
C GLY A 134 -1.07 -11.98 4.20
N GLY A 135 -0.03 -11.97 3.37
CA GLY A 135 0.29 -10.87 2.47
C GLY A 135 -0.80 -10.60 1.43
N VAL A 136 -1.36 -11.64 0.81
CA VAL A 136 -2.47 -11.52 -0.16
C VAL A 136 -3.70 -10.89 0.49
N LEU A 137 -4.16 -11.43 1.63
CA LEU A 137 -5.37 -10.94 2.30
C LEU A 137 -5.16 -9.55 2.89
N ALA A 138 -4.02 -9.31 3.55
CA ALA A 138 -3.64 -7.99 4.05
C ALA A 138 -3.55 -6.96 2.92
N GLY A 139 -2.95 -7.34 1.80
CA GLY A 139 -2.86 -6.51 0.61
C GLY A 139 -4.24 -6.13 0.06
N ALA A 140 -5.16 -7.09 0.00
CA ALA A 140 -6.54 -6.83 -0.42
C ALA A 140 -7.28 -5.87 0.53
N VAL A 141 -7.21 -6.13 1.84
CA VAL A 141 -7.87 -5.32 2.88
C VAL A 141 -7.31 -3.90 2.90
N GLY A 142 -5.98 -3.76 2.95
CA GLY A 142 -5.31 -2.47 3.01
C GLY A 142 -5.55 -1.63 1.76
N ALA A 143 -5.41 -2.22 0.58
CA ALA A 143 -5.63 -1.50 -0.68
C ALA A 143 -7.12 -1.19 -0.92
N GLY A 144 -8.04 -2.07 -0.49
CA GLY A 144 -9.48 -1.82 -0.54
C GLY A 144 -9.89 -0.63 0.32
N LEU A 145 -9.40 -0.55 1.55
CA LEU A 145 -9.65 0.59 2.43
C LEU A 145 -8.95 1.87 1.96
N ALA A 146 -7.77 1.76 1.33
CA ALA A 146 -7.13 2.90 0.67
C ALA A 146 -7.95 3.42 -0.52
N ALA A 147 -8.51 2.53 -1.34
CA ALA A 147 -9.43 2.88 -2.43
C ALA A 147 -10.71 3.55 -1.90
N PHE A 148 -11.28 3.01 -0.81
CA PHE A 148 -12.45 3.61 -0.16
C PHE A 148 -12.15 5.03 0.35
N GLY A 149 -11.02 5.20 1.05
CA GLY A 149 -10.56 6.51 1.52
C GLY A 149 -10.41 7.51 0.38
N ALA A 150 -9.69 7.12 -0.69
CA ALA A 150 -9.50 7.97 -1.87
C ALA A 150 -10.81 8.24 -2.64
N GLY A 151 -11.80 7.35 -2.54
CA GLY A 151 -13.13 7.50 -3.12
C GLY A 151 -13.97 8.61 -2.49
N ILE A 152 -13.67 9.03 -1.26
CA ILE A 152 -14.42 10.11 -0.60
C ILE A 152 -14.28 11.43 -1.36
N PRO A 153 -13.07 11.96 -1.62
CA PRO A 153 -12.91 13.14 -2.44
C PRO A 153 -13.10 12.85 -3.93
N ALA A 154 -12.77 11.66 -4.42
CA ALA A 154 -12.76 11.35 -5.84
C ALA A 154 -13.95 10.50 -6.32
N ARG A 155 -14.92 11.13 -6.99
CA ARG A 155 -16.07 10.40 -7.59
C ARG A 155 -15.65 9.32 -8.58
N ALA A 156 -14.58 9.56 -9.35
CA ALA A 156 -14.05 8.58 -10.31
C ALA A 156 -13.64 7.28 -9.62
N ILE A 157 -13.08 7.34 -8.41
CA ILE A 157 -12.63 6.16 -7.66
C ILE A 157 -13.80 5.40 -7.04
N ARG A 158 -14.95 6.01 -6.76
CA ARG A 158 -16.09 5.32 -6.12
C ARG A 158 -16.67 4.16 -6.94
N ARG A 159 -16.31 4.07 -8.21
CA ARG A 159 -16.75 3.02 -9.12
C ARG A 159 -16.06 1.68 -8.78
N PRO A 160 -16.82 0.59 -8.60
CA PRO A 160 -16.26 -0.71 -8.23
C PRO A 160 -15.15 -1.19 -9.17
N GLU A 161 -15.24 -0.88 -10.47
CA GLU A 161 -14.25 -1.28 -11.48
C GLU A 161 -12.87 -0.67 -11.22
N ASN A 162 -12.83 0.51 -10.57
CA ASN A 162 -11.59 1.17 -10.19
C ASN A 162 -11.05 0.64 -8.86
N TRP A 163 -11.92 0.15 -7.98
CA TRP A 163 -11.51 -0.53 -6.75
C TRP A 163 -10.83 -1.85 -7.06
N THR A 164 -11.37 -2.61 -8.01
CA THR A 164 -10.80 -3.92 -8.40
C THR A 164 -9.33 -3.80 -8.77
N LEU A 165 -8.94 -2.74 -9.51
CA LEU A 165 -7.54 -2.52 -9.87
C LEU A 165 -6.66 -2.20 -8.66
N VAL A 166 -7.15 -1.36 -7.73
CA VAL A 166 -6.39 -1.00 -6.53
C VAL A 166 -6.24 -2.19 -5.59
N VAL A 167 -7.31 -2.96 -5.40
CA VAL A 167 -7.29 -4.21 -4.61
C VAL A 167 -6.37 -5.24 -5.24
N LEU A 168 -6.44 -5.43 -6.56
CA LEU A 168 -5.56 -6.36 -7.28
C LEU A 168 -4.09 -5.97 -7.15
N ALA A 169 -3.77 -4.66 -7.25
CA ALA A 169 -2.43 -4.15 -6.98
C ALA A 169 -1.98 -4.52 -5.56
N GLY A 170 -2.84 -4.29 -4.56
CA GLY A 170 -2.56 -4.67 -3.17
C GLY A 170 -2.30 -6.16 -2.98
N VAL A 171 -3.13 -7.02 -3.60
CA VAL A 171 -3.00 -8.48 -3.56
C VAL A 171 -1.69 -8.95 -4.18
N VAL A 172 -1.40 -8.49 -5.41
CA VAL A 172 -0.19 -8.89 -6.15
C VAL A 172 1.07 -8.47 -5.40
N ALA A 173 1.11 -7.22 -4.92
CA ALA A 173 2.25 -6.74 -4.14
C ALA A 173 2.31 -7.41 -2.75
N GLY A 174 1.19 -7.84 -2.19
CA GLY A 174 1.11 -8.57 -0.93
C GLY A 174 1.88 -9.88 -0.92
N ILE A 175 2.01 -10.54 -2.08
CA ILE A 175 2.85 -11.75 -2.24
C ILE A 175 4.31 -11.49 -1.86
N MET A 176 4.79 -10.23 -1.98
CA MET A 176 6.15 -9.84 -1.61
C MET A 176 6.42 -9.90 -0.11
N LEU A 177 5.41 -10.15 0.74
CA LEU A 177 5.59 -10.32 2.17
C LEU A 177 6.51 -11.51 2.51
N TYR A 178 6.35 -12.62 1.81
CA TYR A 178 7.21 -13.79 1.99
C TYR A 178 8.69 -13.52 1.68
N PRO A 179 9.08 -13.03 0.49
CA PRO A 179 10.48 -12.70 0.22
C PRO A 179 11.00 -11.56 1.09
N ALA A 180 10.18 -10.57 1.46
CA ALA A 180 10.59 -9.49 2.37
C ALA A 180 10.96 -10.04 3.75
N ALA A 181 10.19 -11.00 4.28
CA ALA A 181 10.48 -11.69 5.53
C ALA A 181 11.76 -12.54 5.44
N GLN A 182 11.93 -13.32 4.36
CA GLN A 182 13.12 -14.15 4.14
C GLN A 182 14.41 -13.32 4.06
N LEU A 183 14.37 -12.21 3.34
CA LEU A 183 15.53 -11.34 3.15
C LEU A 183 15.76 -10.38 4.34
N ARG A 184 14.76 -10.22 5.22
CA ARG A 184 14.73 -9.18 6.27
C ARG A 184 14.89 -7.77 5.72
N LEU A 185 14.31 -7.51 4.55
CA LEU A 185 14.40 -6.24 3.83
C LEU A 185 12.99 -5.64 3.66
N PRO A 186 12.52 -4.76 4.57
CA PRO A 186 11.15 -4.22 4.52
C PRO A 186 10.85 -3.42 3.25
N PHE A 187 11.86 -2.83 2.62
CA PHE A 187 11.68 -2.12 1.35
C PHE A 187 11.25 -3.02 0.20
N VAL A 188 11.52 -4.33 0.28
CA VAL A 188 11.10 -5.33 -0.74
C VAL A 188 9.58 -5.44 -0.83
N ILE A 189 8.87 -5.13 0.26
CA ILE A 189 7.41 -5.06 0.25
C ILE A 189 6.91 -3.61 0.18
N PHE A 190 7.40 -2.71 1.03
CA PHE A 190 6.77 -1.39 1.17
C PHE A 190 6.90 -0.51 -0.07
N VAL A 191 8.07 -0.49 -0.72
CA VAL A 191 8.27 0.31 -1.93
C VAL A 191 7.36 -0.15 -3.07
N PRO A 192 7.40 -1.43 -3.51
CA PRO A 192 6.54 -1.85 -4.62
C PRO A 192 5.06 -1.82 -4.25
N TRP A 193 4.69 -2.17 -3.01
CA TRP A 193 3.29 -2.15 -2.58
C TRP A 193 2.71 -0.73 -2.59
N GLN A 194 3.37 0.23 -1.94
CA GLN A 194 2.87 1.61 -1.87
C GLN A 194 2.88 2.27 -3.25
N ALA A 195 3.92 2.04 -4.06
CA ALA A 195 4.00 2.53 -5.43
C ALA A 195 2.86 1.99 -6.29
N LEU A 196 2.59 0.68 -6.25
CA LEU A 196 1.58 0.05 -7.09
C LEU A 196 0.16 0.45 -6.69
N VAL A 197 -0.13 0.48 -5.38
CA VAL A 197 -1.44 0.93 -4.87
C VAL A 197 -1.68 2.40 -5.21
N ALA A 198 -0.69 3.29 -4.99
CA ALA A 198 -0.81 4.69 -5.35
C ALA A 198 -0.98 4.88 -6.87
N ALA A 199 -0.20 4.17 -7.69
CA ALA A 199 -0.32 4.20 -9.14
C ALA A 199 -1.72 3.74 -9.60
N ALA A 200 -2.27 2.69 -9.01
CA ALA A 200 -3.61 2.21 -9.30
C ALA A 200 -4.69 3.24 -8.92
N ILE A 201 -4.54 3.93 -7.78
CA ILE A 201 -5.42 5.04 -7.40
C ILE A 201 -5.28 6.17 -8.43
N GLY A 202 -4.05 6.57 -8.78
CA GLY A 202 -3.80 7.58 -9.81
C GLY A 202 -4.44 7.23 -11.15
N PHE A 203 -4.35 5.98 -11.56
CA PHE A 203 -4.98 5.49 -12.78
C PHE A 203 -6.51 5.59 -12.69
N GLY A 204 -7.09 5.19 -11.57
CA GLY A 204 -8.52 5.33 -11.32
C GLY A 204 -9.01 6.79 -11.34
N LEU A 205 -8.20 7.75 -10.87
CA LEU A 205 -8.52 9.18 -10.96
C LEU A 205 -8.60 9.69 -12.41
N THR A 206 -7.82 9.08 -13.32
CA THR A 206 -7.73 9.49 -14.72
C THR A 206 -8.81 8.88 -15.62
N ARG A 207 -9.54 7.88 -15.12
CA ARG A 207 -10.67 7.29 -15.82
C ARG A 207 -11.83 8.28 -15.80
N ARG A 208 -12.27 8.68 -16.99
CA ARG A 208 -13.38 9.64 -17.16
C ARG A 208 -14.65 9.03 -16.54
N PRO A 209 -15.47 9.84 -15.84
CA PRO A 209 -16.81 9.42 -15.48
C PRO A 209 -17.65 9.14 -16.73
#